data_AF-A0A368GQI9-F1
#
_entry.id   AF-A0A368GQI9-F1
#
_cell.length_a   1.000
_cell.length_b   1.000
_cell.length_c   1.000
_cell.angle_alpha   90.00
_cell.angle_beta   90.00
_cell.angle_gamma   90.00
#
_symmetry.space_group_name_H-M   'P 1'
#
loop_
_entity.id
_entity.type
_entity.pdbx_description
1 polymer ?
#
loop_
_entity_poly.entity_id
_entity_poly.type
_entity_poly.pdbx_seq_one_letter_code
_entity_poly.pdbx_strand_id
1 'polypeptide(L)'
;MSSYDSEIVTQKRVLMKDVEIDVMAILNDTVGTLMACAFKENSCQMGVIVGTGTNACYMEKLQNVHKLKGEWETDGLPDEMIINMEWGAFGDDGCLASVYTDYDKEIDQKSINPKKHLFEKMISGMYMGELVRIILERLARKGVLFKGEYLAISKRECFTTKHVSEVETAAHLVGAAIAQVLNRMNRPYRVTVGVDGSVYRFHPFFKRLLDRKIGDLINKEVKYQLMLSKDGSGIGAAVVAAVATRIKREITSRSEKTG
;
A
#
# COMPACT_ATOMS: atom_id res chain seq x y z
N MET A 1 -30.06 -14.07 19.71
CA MET A 1 -29.68 -12.86 18.95
C MET A 1 -28.21 -12.66 19.18
N SER A 2 -27.38 -12.93 18.18
CA SER A 2 -25.92 -13.07 18.36
C SER A 2 -25.26 -11.70 18.46
N SER A 3 -24.41 -11.56 19.46
CA SER A 3 -23.46 -10.47 19.62
C SER A 3 -22.44 -10.56 18.48
N TYR A 4 -22.46 -9.59 17.57
CA TYR A 4 -21.30 -9.31 16.73
C TYR A 4 -20.30 -8.59 17.63
N ASP A 5 -19.33 -9.35 18.15
CA ASP A 5 -18.07 -8.78 18.62
C ASP A 5 -17.43 -8.07 17.42
N SER A 6 -17.43 -6.75 17.46
CA SER A 6 -16.59 -5.92 16.60
C SER A 6 -15.14 -6.24 16.94
N GLU A 7 -14.50 -7.07 16.11
CA GLU A 7 -13.08 -7.39 16.18
C GLU A 7 -12.24 -6.10 16.16
N ILE A 8 -11.78 -5.66 17.34
CA ILE A 8 -10.49 -5.02 17.61
C ILE A 8 -10.24 -5.25 19.12
N VAL A 9 -9.00 -5.63 19.45
CA VAL A 9 -8.51 -6.09 20.77
C VAL A 9 -8.67 -7.59 21.04
N THR A 10 -7.99 -8.44 20.27
CA THR A 10 -7.47 -9.69 20.84
C THR A 10 -6.12 -9.40 21.49
N GLN A 11 -6.10 -9.03 22.77
CA GLN A 11 -4.89 -9.03 23.59
C GLN A 11 -4.39 -10.48 23.75
N LYS A 12 -3.52 -10.94 22.84
CA LYS A 12 -2.72 -12.15 23.09
C LYS A 12 -1.43 -11.73 23.78
N ARG A 13 -1.31 -11.99 25.09
CA ARG A 13 -0.02 -12.00 25.77
C ARG A 13 0.87 -13.05 25.11
N VAL A 14 1.96 -12.62 24.49
CA VAL A 14 2.96 -13.54 23.92
C VAL A 14 4.08 -13.66 24.94
N LEU A 15 4.15 -14.81 25.62
CA LEU A 15 5.26 -15.17 26.47
C LEU A 15 6.38 -15.76 25.60
N MET A 16 7.30 -14.91 25.14
CA MET A 16 8.65 -15.39 24.81
C MET A 16 9.38 -15.61 26.14
N LYS A 17 10.13 -16.71 26.27
CA LYS A 17 10.44 -17.41 27.53
C LYS A 17 10.94 -16.58 28.74
N ASP A 18 11.34 -15.31 28.59
CA ASP A 18 11.77 -14.43 29.69
C ASP A 18 11.31 -12.95 29.52
N VAL A 19 10.34 -12.64 28.64
CA VAL A 19 9.88 -11.26 28.38
C VAL A 19 8.36 -11.19 28.40
N GLU A 20 7.80 -10.34 29.27
CA GLU A 20 6.37 -10.02 29.27
C GLU A 20 6.09 -8.93 28.23
N ILE A 21 5.36 -9.29 27.16
CA ILE A 21 5.00 -8.39 26.06
C ILE A 21 3.49 -8.11 26.10
N ASP A 22 3.12 -6.84 26.25
CA ASP A 22 1.74 -6.37 26.03
C ASP A 22 1.57 -5.92 24.57
N VAL A 23 0.69 -6.59 23.84
CA VAL A 23 0.40 -6.27 22.43
C VAL A 23 -0.59 -5.11 22.40
N MET A 24 -0.08 -3.90 22.16
CA MET A 24 -0.88 -2.67 22.20
C MET A 24 -1.62 -2.36 20.90
N ALA A 25 -1.08 -2.77 19.75
CA ALA A 25 -1.65 -2.47 18.45
C ALA A 25 -1.23 -3.50 17.40
N ILE A 26 -2.10 -3.70 16.42
CA ILE A 26 -1.83 -4.42 15.18
C ILE A 26 -2.06 -3.43 14.04
N LEU A 27 -1.13 -3.35 13.09
CA LEU A 27 -1.19 -2.39 11.99
C LEU A 27 -0.67 -2.99 10.69
N ASN A 28 -1.19 -2.48 9.57
CA ASN A 28 -0.66 -2.76 8.23
C ASN A 28 0.63 -1.95 8.00
N ASP A 29 1.52 -2.45 7.13
CA ASP A 29 2.80 -1.81 6.80
C ASP A 29 2.64 -0.43 6.14
N THR A 30 1.57 -0.22 5.36
CA THR A 30 1.21 1.10 4.82
C THR A 30 0.88 2.09 5.93
N VAL A 31 0.17 1.65 6.98
CA VAL A 31 -0.16 2.48 8.15
C VAL A 31 1.10 2.80 8.92
N GLY A 32 1.99 1.82 9.12
CA GLY A 32 3.30 2.06 9.71
C GLY A 32 4.10 3.10 8.93
N THR A 33 4.12 2.98 7.60
CA THR A 33 4.76 3.93 6.69
C THR A 33 4.19 5.34 6.82
N LEU A 34 2.86 5.47 6.82
CA LEU A 34 2.19 6.76 7.03
C LEU A 34 2.61 7.37 8.37
N MET A 35 2.55 6.60 9.46
CA MET A 35 2.84 7.09 10.81
C MET A 35 4.31 7.47 11.02
N ALA A 36 5.23 6.71 10.43
CA ALA A 36 6.66 7.04 10.47
C ALA A 36 6.99 8.34 9.71
N CYS A 37 6.33 8.57 8.57
CA CYS A 37 6.46 9.82 7.82
C CYS A 37 5.77 10.97 8.56
N ALA A 38 4.56 10.77 9.10
CA ALA A 38 3.82 11.77 9.86
C ALA A 38 4.55 12.22 11.12
N PHE A 39 5.34 11.34 11.75
CA PHE A 39 6.20 11.69 12.88
C PHE A 39 7.29 12.74 12.53
N LYS A 40 7.70 12.81 11.26
CA LYS A 40 8.71 13.76 10.77
C LYS A 40 8.10 14.94 10.03
N GLU A 41 6.96 14.73 9.38
CA GLU A 41 6.30 15.67 8.49
C GLU A 41 4.80 15.62 8.73
N ASN A 42 4.28 16.60 9.49
CA ASN A 42 2.88 16.63 9.94
C ASN A 42 1.87 16.67 8.78
N SER A 43 2.31 17.08 7.57
CA SER A 43 1.47 17.06 6.38
C SER A 43 1.27 15.67 5.76
N CYS A 44 1.90 14.62 6.30
CA CYS A 44 1.75 13.27 5.80
C CYS A 44 0.35 12.71 6.08
N GLN A 45 -0.39 12.40 5.02
CA GLN A 45 -1.78 11.91 5.10
C GLN A 45 -2.00 10.64 4.28
N MET A 46 -0.95 10.12 3.62
CA MET A 46 -1.01 8.90 2.82
C MET A 46 0.28 8.10 3.00
N GLY A 47 0.15 6.79 3.16
CA GLY A 47 1.27 5.83 3.20
C GLY A 47 1.14 4.85 2.04
N VAL A 48 2.21 4.65 1.28
CA VAL A 48 2.23 3.78 0.09
C VAL A 48 3.40 2.83 0.17
N ILE A 49 3.15 1.56 -0.13
CA ILE A 49 4.19 0.55 -0.31
C ILE A 49 4.28 0.21 -1.79
N VAL A 50 5.48 0.29 -2.37
CA VAL A 50 5.79 -0.21 -3.71
C VAL A 50 7.07 -1.03 -3.66
N GLY A 51 6.91 -2.33 -3.44
CA GLY A 51 8.00 -3.29 -3.25
C GLY A 51 7.65 -4.65 -3.83
N THR A 52 7.82 -5.71 -3.05
CA THR A 52 7.39 -7.07 -3.42
C THR A 52 5.89 -7.13 -3.69
N GLY A 53 5.10 -6.40 -2.89
CA GLY A 53 3.68 -6.11 -3.13
C GLY A 53 3.45 -4.62 -3.35
N THR A 54 2.19 -4.22 -3.47
CA THR A 54 1.79 -2.81 -3.45
C THR A 54 0.51 -2.60 -2.66
N ASN A 55 0.52 -1.62 -1.77
CA ASN A 55 -0.66 -1.21 -1.00
C ASN A 55 -0.61 0.29 -0.67
N ALA A 56 -1.74 0.86 -0.26
CA ALA A 56 -1.81 2.19 0.30
C ALA A 56 -2.82 2.30 1.45
N CYS A 57 -2.57 3.29 2.30
CA CYS A 57 -3.53 3.81 3.26
C CYS A 57 -3.56 5.34 3.21
N TYR A 58 -4.63 5.94 3.70
CA TYR A 58 -4.76 7.39 3.78
C TYR A 58 -5.69 7.81 4.92
N MET A 59 -5.60 9.08 5.31
CA MET A 59 -6.48 9.69 6.30
C MET A 59 -7.82 10.13 5.65
N GLU A 60 -8.90 9.46 6.02
CA GLU A 60 -10.27 9.73 5.53
C GLU A 60 -11.12 10.35 6.64
N LYS A 61 -12.05 11.24 6.25
CA LYS A 61 -13.01 11.80 7.19
C LYS A 61 -14.10 10.76 7.49
N LEU A 62 -14.43 10.56 8.76
CA LEU A 62 -15.40 9.55 9.19
C LEU A 62 -16.80 9.76 8.59
N GLN A 63 -17.19 11.01 8.28
CA GLN A 63 -18.41 11.31 7.53
C GLN A 63 -18.49 10.61 6.14
N ASN A 64 -17.34 10.28 5.54
CA ASN A 64 -17.25 9.57 4.26
C ASN A 64 -17.23 8.04 4.44
N VAL A 65 -17.11 7.54 5.68
CA VAL A 65 -17.05 6.12 6.02
C VAL A 65 -18.45 5.66 6.46
N HIS A 66 -19.34 5.51 5.49
CA HIS A 66 -20.75 5.19 5.76
C HIS A 66 -20.99 3.88 6.53
N LYS A 67 -20.02 2.96 6.53
CA LYS A 67 -20.07 1.70 7.28
C LYS A 67 -20.02 1.89 8.79
N LEU A 68 -19.48 3.01 9.27
CA LEU A 68 -19.34 3.33 10.71
C LEU A 68 -20.32 4.42 11.15
N LYS A 69 -21.29 4.80 10.30
CA LYS A 69 -22.22 5.88 10.60
C LYS A 69 -23.04 5.54 11.86
N GLY A 70 -23.04 6.44 12.85
CA GLY A 70 -23.70 6.25 14.14
C GLY A 70 -22.82 5.64 15.24
N GLU A 71 -21.58 5.25 14.95
CA GLU A 71 -20.67 4.61 15.92
C GLU A 71 -19.61 5.56 16.49
N TRP A 72 -19.23 6.60 15.76
CA TRP A 72 -18.11 7.48 16.11
C TRP A 72 -18.54 8.86 16.60
N GLU A 73 -19.78 9.27 16.36
CA GLU A 73 -20.26 10.63 16.63
C GLU A 73 -20.31 10.98 18.12
N THR A 74 -20.21 9.99 19.02
CA THR A 74 -20.35 10.15 20.48
C THR A 74 -19.12 9.72 21.28
N ASP A 75 -18.04 9.26 20.65
CA ASP A 75 -16.87 8.72 21.36
C ASP A 75 -15.89 9.80 21.86
N GLY A 76 -16.00 11.03 21.32
CA GLY A 76 -15.13 12.16 21.64
C GLY A 76 -13.70 12.00 21.11
N LEU A 77 -13.50 11.15 20.11
CA LEU A 77 -12.26 10.95 19.37
C LEU A 77 -12.26 11.83 18.09
N PRO A 78 -11.12 11.95 17.39
CA PRO A 78 -11.06 12.72 16.15
C PRO A 78 -11.96 12.16 15.03
N ASP A 79 -12.57 13.06 14.25
CA ASP A 79 -13.48 12.74 13.13
C ASP A 79 -12.78 12.17 11.87
N GLU A 80 -11.57 11.66 12.00
CA GLU A 80 -10.76 11.14 10.89
C GLU A 80 -10.14 9.79 11.26
N MET A 81 -10.06 8.90 10.28
CA MET A 81 -9.56 7.54 10.44
C MET A 81 -8.64 7.16 9.29
N ILE A 82 -7.58 6.41 9.60
CA ILE A 82 -6.73 5.83 8.58
C ILE A 82 -7.46 4.64 7.94
N ILE A 83 -7.66 4.71 6.63
CA ILE A 83 -8.22 3.62 5.84
C ILE A 83 -7.09 2.86 5.17
N ASN A 84 -6.88 1.61 5.57
CA ASN A 84 -6.09 0.66 4.78
C ASN A 84 -6.91 0.24 3.56
N MET A 85 -6.43 0.54 2.36
CA MET A 85 -7.21 0.34 1.14
C MET A 85 -7.17 -1.10 0.65
N GLU A 86 -6.10 -1.86 0.97
CA GLU A 86 -5.82 -3.16 0.35
C GLU A 86 -5.97 -3.09 -1.18
N TRP A 87 -5.42 -2.03 -1.79
CA TRP A 87 -5.73 -1.65 -3.18
C TRP A 87 -5.24 -2.65 -4.22
N GLY A 88 -4.48 -3.68 -3.81
CA GLY A 88 -3.94 -4.69 -4.70
C GLY A 88 -5.04 -5.48 -5.40
N ALA A 89 -6.21 -5.60 -4.77
CA ALA A 89 -7.41 -6.26 -5.30
C ALA A 89 -8.21 -5.40 -6.30
N PHE A 90 -7.79 -4.17 -6.57
CA PHE A 90 -8.45 -3.35 -7.58
C PHE A 90 -8.41 -4.04 -8.95
N GLY A 91 -9.54 -4.06 -9.67
CA GLY A 91 -9.67 -4.77 -10.94
C GLY A 91 -10.07 -6.24 -10.85
N ASP A 92 -10.11 -6.86 -9.66
CA ASP A 92 -10.55 -8.26 -9.47
C ASP A 92 -12.00 -8.49 -9.94
N ASP A 93 -12.81 -7.43 -9.97
CA ASP A 93 -14.18 -7.39 -10.49
C ASP A 93 -14.27 -7.26 -12.04
N GLY A 94 -13.11 -7.13 -12.71
CA GLY A 94 -13.02 -6.96 -14.15
C GLY A 94 -12.98 -5.50 -14.63
N CYS A 95 -13.04 -4.50 -13.74
CA CYS A 95 -13.02 -3.09 -14.16
C CYS A 95 -11.71 -2.68 -14.88
N LEU A 96 -10.62 -3.44 -14.69
CA LEU A 96 -9.33 -3.24 -15.36
C LEU A 96 -9.12 -4.15 -16.58
N ALA A 97 -10.14 -4.90 -17.02
CA ALA A 97 -10.00 -5.86 -18.12
C ALA A 97 -9.49 -5.25 -19.44
N SER A 98 -9.78 -3.97 -19.68
CA SER A 98 -9.35 -3.24 -20.89
C SER A 98 -7.85 -2.94 -20.93
N VAL A 99 -7.20 -2.85 -19.78
CA VAL A 99 -5.75 -2.57 -19.67
C VAL A 99 -4.93 -3.83 -19.32
N TYR A 100 -5.61 -4.95 -19.06
CA TYR A 100 -5.00 -6.21 -18.68
C TYR A 100 -4.57 -7.02 -19.91
N THR A 101 -3.26 -7.11 -20.14
CA THR A 101 -2.71 -7.74 -21.35
C THR A 101 -2.75 -9.27 -21.27
N ASP A 102 -2.54 -9.93 -22.39
CA ASP A 102 -2.42 -11.40 -22.40
C ASP A 102 -1.19 -11.91 -21.62
N TYR A 103 -0.18 -11.05 -21.43
CA TYR A 103 0.96 -11.36 -20.57
C TYR A 103 0.58 -11.31 -19.09
N ASP A 104 -0.20 -10.31 -18.69
CA ASP A 104 -0.70 -10.19 -17.33
C ASP A 104 -1.62 -11.37 -16.98
N LYS A 105 -2.50 -11.78 -17.92
CA LYS A 105 -3.34 -12.99 -17.79
C LYS A 105 -2.50 -14.25 -17.58
N GLU A 106 -1.39 -14.38 -18.29
CA GLU A 106 -0.49 -15.54 -18.13
C GLU A 106 0.18 -15.54 -16.75
N ILE A 107 0.61 -14.37 -16.25
CA ILE A 107 1.14 -14.21 -14.89
C ILE A 107 0.08 -14.60 -13.85
N ASP A 108 -1.13 -14.07 -13.98
CA ASP A 108 -2.23 -14.33 -13.06
C ASP A 108 -2.60 -15.81 -12.99
N GLN A 109 -2.78 -16.45 -14.14
CA GLN A 109 -3.14 -17.88 -14.23
C GLN A 109 -2.11 -18.79 -13.55
N LYS A 110 -0.83 -18.39 -13.57
CA LYS A 110 0.29 -19.14 -12.98
C LYS A 110 0.69 -18.62 -11.60
N SER A 111 -0.05 -17.68 -11.03
CA SER A 111 0.20 -17.13 -9.70
C SER A 111 -0.37 -18.04 -8.61
N ILE A 112 -0.01 -17.77 -7.36
CA ILE A 112 -0.52 -18.50 -6.18
C ILE A 112 -2.03 -18.25 -5.98
N ASN A 113 -2.52 -17.10 -6.46
CA ASN A 113 -3.88 -16.61 -6.25
C ASN A 113 -4.51 -16.11 -7.56
N PRO A 114 -4.84 -17.00 -8.52
CA PRO A 114 -5.46 -16.60 -9.79
C PRO A 114 -6.74 -15.78 -9.59
N LYS A 115 -6.94 -14.77 -10.45
CA LYS A 115 -8.05 -13.79 -10.43
C LYS A 115 -8.13 -12.91 -9.18
N LYS A 116 -7.10 -12.90 -8.35
CA LYS A 116 -7.01 -12.03 -7.17
C LYS A 116 -5.81 -11.12 -7.23
N HIS A 117 -5.90 -9.96 -6.59
CA HIS A 117 -4.81 -9.00 -6.51
C HIS A 117 -4.28 -8.58 -7.89
N LEU A 118 -5.19 -8.36 -8.85
CA LEU A 118 -4.84 -8.08 -10.23
C LEU A 118 -4.06 -6.77 -10.38
N PHE A 119 -4.43 -5.72 -9.64
CA PHE A 119 -3.68 -4.46 -9.62
C PHE A 119 -2.27 -4.63 -9.07
N GLU A 120 -2.11 -5.43 -7.99
CA GLU A 120 -0.79 -5.71 -7.45
C GLU A 120 0.11 -6.43 -8.47
N LYS A 121 -0.45 -7.39 -9.21
CA LYS A 121 0.28 -8.14 -10.24
C LYS A 121 0.84 -7.29 -11.38
N MET A 122 0.18 -6.19 -11.70
CA MET A 122 0.65 -5.27 -12.74
C MET A 122 1.77 -4.33 -12.27
N ILE A 123 2.00 -4.22 -10.96
CA ILE A 123 2.85 -3.18 -10.37
C ILE A 123 4.04 -3.76 -9.63
N SER A 124 3.82 -4.82 -8.84
CA SER A 124 4.76 -5.18 -7.80
C SER A 124 6.04 -5.82 -8.36
N GLY A 125 7.12 -5.66 -7.61
CA GLY A 125 8.43 -6.17 -7.98
C GLY A 125 8.47 -7.70 -8.12
N MET A 126 7.54 -8.41 -7.47
CA MET A 126 7.39 -9.87 -7.57
C MET A 126 7.02 -10.32 -8.98
N TYR A 127 6.16 -9.57 -9.68
CA TYR A 127 5.60 -9.97 -10.97
C TYR A 127 6.27 -9.28 -12.16
N MET A 128 6.85 -8.10 -11.93
CA MET A 128 7.50 -7.29 -12.96
C MET A 128 8.62 -8.05 -13.70
N GLY A 129 9.42 -8.83 -12.98
CA GLY A 129 10.44 -9.71 -13.57
C GLY A 129 9.87 -10.80 -14.46
N GLU A 130 8.77 -11.41 -14.03
CA GLU A 130 8.09 -12.47 -14.77
C GLU A 130 7.44 -11.94 -16.05
N LEU A 131 6.90 -10.72 -16.04
CA LEU A 131 6.36 -10.05 -17.22
C LEU A 131 7.42 -9.91 -18.32
N VAL A 132 8.59 -9.37 -17.97
CA VAL A 132 9.72 -9.24 -18.90
C VAL A 132 10.16 -10.60 -19.40
N ARG A 133 10.27 -11.59 -18.50
CA ARG A 133 10.65 -12.96 -18.87
C ARG A 133 9.72 -13.55 -19.93
N ILE A 134 8.40 -13.46 -19.72
CA ILE A 134 7.40 -14.01 -20.64
C ILE A 134 7.50 -13.32 -22.01
N ILE A 135 7.67 -11.99 -22.04
CA ILE A 135 7.81 -11.23 -23.29
C ILE A 135 9.08 -11.66 -24.03
N LEU A 136 10.22 -11.72 -23.35
CA LEU A 136 11.50 -12.11 -23.94
C LEU A 136 11.48 -13.56 -24.43
N GLU A 137 10.93 -14.49 -23.64
CA GLU A 137 10.80 -15.90 -24.03
C GLU A 137 9.93 -16.03 -25.28
N ARG A 138 8.82 -15.30 -25.37
CA ARG A 138 7.92 -15.33 -26.53
C ARG A 138 8.59 -14.76 -27.78
N LEU A 139 9.36 -13.69 -27.67
CA LEU A 139 10.13 -13.13 -28.78
C LEU A 139 11.26 -14.06 -29.23
N ALA A 140 11.96 -14.69 -28.28
CA ALA A 140 12.99 -15.67 -28.56
C ALA A 140 12.42 -16.90 -29.28
N ARG A 141 11.30 -17.47 -28.80
CA ARG A 141 10.61 -18.59 -29.47
C ARG A 141 10.16 -18.26 -30.89
N LYS A 142 9.88 -16.99 -31.18
CA LYS A 142 9.55 -16.50 -32.54
C LYS A 142 10.79 -16.26 -33.42
N GLY A 143 11.99 -16.48 -32.91
CA GLY A 143 13.26 -16.23 -33.61
C GLY A 143 13.64 -14.75 -33.73
N VAL A 144 12.89 -13.85 -33.08
CA VAL A 144 13.14 -12.40 -33.15
C VAL A 144 14.33 -12.00 -32.26
N LEU A 145 14.46 -12.66 -31.11
CA LEU A 145 15.57 -12.47 -30.16
C LEU A 145 16.39 -13.75 -30.01
N PHE A 146 17.63 -13.58 -29.57
CA PHE A 146 18.53 -14.67 -29.16
C PHE A 146 18.67 -15.80 -30.19
N LYS A 147 18.47 -15.52 -31.48
CA LYS A 147 18.53 -16.50 -32.57
C LYS A 147 17.63 -17.73 -32.35
N GLY A 148 16.53 -17.59 -31.60
CA GLY A 148 15.67 -18.73 -31.27
C GLY A 148 16.00 -19.43 -29.95
N GLU A 149 17.09 -19.07 -29.27
CA GLU A 149 17.48 -19.69 -28.00
C GLU A 149 16.70 -19.08 -26.83
N TYR A 150 15.84 -19.88 -26.20
CA TYR A 150 14.98 -19.44 -25.09
C TYR A 150 15.23 -20.18 -23.78
N LEU A 151 15.95 -21.30 -23.78
CA LEU A 151 16.12 -22.18 -22.60
C LEU A 151 16.67 -21.44 -21.38
N ALA A 152 17.64 -20.54 -21.57
CA ALA A 152 18.26 -19.76 -20.48
C ALA A 152 17.26 -18.80 -19.79
N ILE A 153 16.25 -18.33 -20.52
CA ILE A 153 15.23 -17.36 -20.04
C ILE A 153 13.87 -18.03 -19.75
N SER A 154 13.74 -19.34 -20.00
CA SER A 154 12.54 -20.12 -19.65
C SER A 154 12.39 -20.35 -18.14
N LYS A 155 13.48 -20.18 -17.37
CA LYS A 155 13.43 -20.41 -15.93
C LYS A 155 12.70 -19.27 -15.23
N ARG A 156 11.63 -19.60 -14.51
CA ARG A 156 10.88 -18.65 -13.68
C ARG A 156 11.80 -17.86 -12.75
N GLU A 157 11.47 -16.58 -12.55
CA GLU A 157 12.19 -15.68 -11.63
C GLU A 157 13.66 -15.41 -11.99
N CYS A 158 14.12 -15.76 -13.21
CA CYS A 158 15.48 -15.45 -13.64
C CYS A 158 15.74 -13.94 -13.83
N PHE A 159 14.68 -13.15 -14.01
CA PHE A 159 14.73 -11.69 -14.00
C PHE A 159 14.23 -11.18 -12.66
N THR A 160 15.13 -10.66 -11.83
CA THR A 160 14.72 -9.94 -10.62
C THR A 160 14.27 -8.51 -10.94
N THR A 161 13.56 -7.86 -10.01
CA THR A 161 13.12 -6.46 -10.14
C THR A 161 14.25 -5.49 -10.51
N LYS A 162 15.49 -5.78 -10.07
CA LYS A 162 16.68 -4.97 -10.38
C LYS A 162 17.01 -4.95 -11.87
N HIS A 163 16.66 -5.99 -12.61
CA HIS A 163 16.90 -6.11 -14.05
C HIS A 163 15.83 -5.41 -14.89
N VAL A 164 14.73 -4.97 -14.28
CA VAL A 164 13.57 -4.43 -14.98
C VAL A 164 13.48 -2.91 -14.81
N SER A 165 14.50 -2.22 -15.31
CA SER A 165 14.62 -0.75 -15.23
C SER A 165 13.69 0.03 -16.17
N GLU A 166 12.90 -0.65 -17.00
CA GLU A 166 12.12 -0.05 -18.09
C GLU A 166 10.58 -0.12 -17.90
N VAL A 167 10.08 -0.61 -16.76
CA VAL A 167 8.62 -0.72 -16.58
C VAL A 167 8.03 0.61 -16.15
N GLU A 168 7.78 1.46 -17.15
CA GLU A 168 7.06 2.72 -17.00
C GLU A 168 5.61 2.52 -16.55
N THR A 169 4.97 1.43 -16.98
CA THR A 169 3.56 1.12 -16.69
C THR A 169 3.26 1.05 -15.20
N ALA A 170 4.13 0.41 -14.40
CA ALA A 170 3.91 0.27 -12.96
C ALA A 170 3.92 1.64 -12.25
N ALA A 171 4.88 2.51 -12.59
CA ALA A 171 4.93 3.87 -12.06
C ALA A 171 3.70 4.68 -12.47
N HIS A 172 3.20 4.48 -13.70
CA HIS A 172 2.02 5.16 -14.17
C HIS A 172 0.73 4.71 -13.45
N LEU A 173 0.56 3.41 -13.23
CA LEU A 173 -0.61 2.86 -12.55
C LEU A 173 -0.64 3.29 -11.07
N VAL A 174 0.50 3.20 -10.37
CA VAL A 174 0.61 3.71 -8.99
C VAL A 174 0.37 5.21 -8.95
N GLY A 175 0.92 5.97 -9.91
CA GLY A 175 0.75 7.42 -9.98
C GLY A 175 -0.72 7.82 -10.17
N ALA A 176 -1.46 7.10 -11.03
CA ALA A 176 -2.88 7.32 -11.21
C ALA A 176 -3.68 7.01 -9.94
N ALA A 177 -3.36 5.91 -9.24
CA ALA A 177 -4.02 5.58 -7.98
C ALA A 177 -3.75 6.63 -6.89
N ILE A 178 -2.50 7.08 -6.74
CA ILE A 178 -2.14 8.14 -5.79
C ILE A 178 -2.85 9.46 -6.14
N ALA A 179 -2.86 9.85 -7.42
CA ALA A 179 -3.55 11.07 -7.85
C ALA A 179 -5.05 11.02 -7.52
N GLN A 180 -5.71 9.87 -7.73
CA GLN A 180 -7.10 9.70 -7.39
C GLN A 180 -7.37 9.84 -5.89
N VAL A 181 -6.51 9.27 -5.03
CA VAL A 181 -6.63 9.40 -3.56
C VAL A 181 -6.38 10.86 -3.12
N LEU A 182 -5.38 11.53 -3.68
CA LEU A 182 -5.11 12.95 -3.42
C LEU A 182 -6.30 13.84 -3.82
N ASN A 183 -6.86 13.62 -5.02
CA ASN A 183 -8.04 14.33 -5.51
C ASN A 183 -9.27 14.08 -4.64
N ARG A 184 -9.44 12.85 -4.15
CA ARG A 184 -10.52 12.48 -3.21
C ARG A 184 -10.39 13.20 -1.87
N MET A 185 -9.19 13.22 -1.29
CA MET A 185 -8.94 13.90 -0.01
C MET A 185 -9.15 15.41 -0.12
N ASN A 186 -8.78 16.00 -1.27
CA ASN A 186 -8.93 17.41 -1.59
C ASN A 186 -8.54 18.36 -0.44
N ARG A 187 -7.37 18.13 0.16
CA ARG A 187 -6.92 18.94 1.31
C ARG A 187 -6.53 20.35 0.84
N PRO A 188 -6.85 21.39 1.62
CA PRO A 188 -6.50 22.78 1.28
C PRO A 188 -5.01 23.10 1.44
N TYR A 189 -4.24 22.14 1.96
CA TYR A 189 -2.80 22.24 2.21
C TYR A 189 -2.04 21.16 1.42
N ARG A 190 -0.72 21.32 1.33
CA ARG A 190 0.15 20.32 0.68
C ARG A 190 0.10 19.01 1.44
N VAL A 191 -0.24 17.91 0.78
CA VAL A 191 -0.23 16.56 1.36
C VAL A 191 1.11 15.89 1.11
N THR A 192 1.73 15.35 2.16
CA THR A 192 2.88 14.45 2.01
C THR A 192 2.39 13.02 1.82
N VAL A 193 2.96 12.34 0.83
CA VAL A 193 2.77 10.91 0.59
C VAL A 193 4.05 10.20 1.01
N GLY A 194 3.98 9.46 2.12
CA GLY A 194 5.07 8.60 2.58
C GLY A 194 5.13 7.35 1.73
N VAL A 195 6.26 7.10 1.07
CA VAL A 195 6.44 5.94 0.18
C VAL A 195 7.58 5.06 0.69
N ASP A 196 7.34 3.76 0.83
CA ASP A 196 8.34 2.74 1.11
C ASP A 196 8.29 1.63 0.02
N GLY A 197 9.24 0.69 0.06
CA GLY A 197 9.33 -0.47 -0.81
C GLY A 197 10.53 -0.44 -1.75
N SER A 198 10.96 -1.64 -2.14
CA SER A 198 12.18 -1.87 -2.92
C SER A 198 12.12 -1.28 -4.32
N VAL A 199 10.96 -1.33 -4.99
CA VAL A 199 10.78 -0.73 -6.32
C VAL A 199 10.98 0.77 -6.23
N TYR A 200 10.32 1.45 -5.30
CA TYR A 200 10.47 2.89 -5.12
C TYR A 200 11.89 3.30 -4.70
N ARG A 201 12.57 2.48 -3.88
CA ARG A 201 13.92 2.77 -3.36
C ARG A 201 15.03 2.58 -4.39
N PHE A 202 15.00 1.48 -5.13
CA PHE A 202 16.16 1.02 -5.91
C PHE A 202 15.99 1.19 -7.43
N HIS A 203 14.76 1.36 -7.93
CA HIS A 203 14.56 1.54 -9.36
C HIS A 203 14.98 2.97 -9.79
N PRO A 204 15.89 3.10 -10.77
CA PRO A 204 16.56 4.38 -11.08
C PRO A 204 15.60 5.48 -11.53
N PHE A 205 14.54 5.12 -12.26
CA PHE A 205 13.60 6.09 -12.83
C PHE A 205 12.23 6.14 -12.16
N PHE A 206 11.93 5.24 -11.22
CA PHE A 206 10.56 5.02 -10.75
C PHE A 206 9.99 6.25 -10.04
N LYS A 207 10.79 6.88 -9.18
CA LYS A 207 10.40 8.10 -8.46
C LYS A 207 9.99 9.23 -9.43
N ARG A 208 10.80 9.44 -10.47
CA ARG A 208 10.56 10.48 -11.49
C ARG A 208 9.31 10.20 -12.31
N LEU A 209 9.13 8.94 -12.74
CA LEU A 209 7.96 8.53 -13.52
C LEU A 209 6.67 8.62 -12.69
N LEU A 210 6.75 8.19 -11.42
CA LEU A 210 5.64 8.27 -10.48
C LEU A 210 5.23 9.72 -10.25
N ASP A 211 6.18 10.59 -9.90
CA ASP A 211 5.94 12.00 -9.61
C ASP A 211 5.35 12.71 -10.84
N ARG A 212 5.93 12.50 -12.03
CA ARG A 212 5.39 13.05 -13.27
C ARG A 212 3.94 12.63 -13.50
N LYS A 213 3.62 11.35 -13.33
CA LYS A 213 2.27 10.85 -13.59
C LYS A 213 1.25 11.37 -12.59
N ILE A 214 1.62 11.52 -11.32
CA ILE A 214 0.76 12.15 -10.33
C ILE A 214 0.49 13.60 -10.79
N GLY A 215 1.53 14.36 -11.12
CA GLY A 215 1.42 15.73 -11.63
C GLY A 215 0.49 15.88 -12.84
N ASP A 216 0.48 14.92 -13.76
CA ASP A 216 -0.39 14.91 -14.94
C ASP A 216 -1.89 14.72 -14.60
N LEU A 217 -2.22 14.14 -13.44
CA LEU A 217 -3.56 13.65 -13.11
C LEU A 217 -4.22 14.35 -11.91
N ILE A 218 -3.45 15.07 -11.10
CA ILE A 218 -3.99 15.80 -9.94
C ILE A 218 -4.81 17.03 -10.36
N ASN A 219 -5.81 17.36 -9.56
CA ASN A 219 -6.54 18.62 -9.67
C ASN A 219 -5.58 19.79 -9.38
N LYS A 220 -5.73 20.91 -10.10
CA LYS A 220 -4.83 22.08 -10.03
C LYS A 220 -4.68 22.67 -8.62
N GLU A 221 -5.71 22.55 -7.79
CA GLU A 221 -5.74 23.10 -6.43
C GLU A 221 -5.03 22.19 -5.41
N VAL A 222 -4.92 20.90 -5.73
CA VAL A 222 -4.30 19.90 -4.87
C VAL A 222 -2.79 20.03 -4.97
N LYS A 223 -2.13 20.10 -3.81
CA LYS A 223 -0.66 20.17 -3.70
C LYS A 223 -0.18 18.91 -2.99
N TYR A 224 0.92 18.33 -3.47
CA TYR A 224 1.52 17.17 -2.83
C TYR A 224 3.04 17.23 -2.82
N GLN A 225 3.65 16.34 -2.05
CA GLN A 225 5.06 15.98 -2.14
C GLN A 225 5.26 14.50 -1.79
N LEU A 226 6.26 13.86 -2.39
CA LEU A 226 6.63 12.49 -2.06
C LEU A 226 7.76 12.49 -1.02
N MET A 227 7.63 11.66 0.00
CA MET A 227 8.64 11.47 1.04
C MET A 227 9.04 10.01 1.10
N LEU A 228 10.33 9.71 0.97
CA LEU A 228 10.82 8.35 1.19
C LEU A 228 10.77 8.02 2.68
N SER A 229 10.03 6.99 3.06
CA SER A 229 10.09 6.42 4.40
C SER A 229 11.36 5.58 4.54
N LYS A 230 12.14 5.84 5.59
CA LYS A 230 13.27 5.00 6.01
C LYS A 230 12.84 4.31 7.30
N ASP A 231 12.65 2.99 7.21
CA ASP A 231 12.17 2.09 8.27
C ASP A 231 10.74 2.40 8.76
N GLY A 232 9.81 2.50 7.80
CA GLY A 232 8.42 2.89 8.04
C GLY A 232 7.69 2.00 9.04
N SER A 233 7.79 0.68 8.88
CA SER A 233 7.00 -0.26 9.68
C SER A 233 7.40 -0.28 11.16
N GLY A 234 8.70 -0.19 11.48
CA GLY A 234 9.19 -0.24 12.86
C GLY A 234 8.90 1.04 13.65
N ILE A 235 9.25 2.20 13.07
CA ILE A 235 8.99 3.50 13.71
C ILE A 235 7.48 3.73 13.79
N GLY A 236 6.74 3.43 12.73
CA GLY A 236 5.29 3.57 12.70
C GLY A 236 4.59 2.72 13.75
N ALA A 237 5.00 1.46 13.91
CA ALA A 237 4.47 0.59 14.96
C ALA A 237 4.68 1.16 16.36
N ALA A 238 5.88 1.70 16.65
CA ALA A 238 6.17 2.32 17.93
C ALA A 238 5.31 3.57 18.18
N VAL A 239 5.12 4.42 17.16
CA VAL A 239 4.26 5.61 17.25
C VAL A 239 2.80 5.20 17.52
N VAL A 240 2.27 4.22 16.78
CA VAL A 240 0.90 3.72 16.98
C VAL A 240 0.73 3.11 18.37
N ALA A 241 1.69 2.30 18.83
CA ALA A 241 1.65 1.73 20.18
C ALA A 241 1.64 2.81 21.27
N ALA A 242 2.42 3.89 21.10
CA ALA A 242 2.42 5.03 22.01
C ALA A 242 1.06 5.75 22.05
N VAL A 243 0.45 5.98 20.89
CA VAL A 243 -0.89 6.60 20.80
C VAL A 243 -1.95 5.69 21.43
N ALA A 244 -1.96 4.40 21.13
CA ALA A 244 -2.87 3.42 21.73
C ALA A 244 -2.73 3.36 23.26
N THR A 245 -1.50 3.42 23.76
CA THR A 245 -1.23 3.49 25.21
C THR A 245 -1.81 4.75 25.84
N ARG A 246 -1.69 5.90 25.17
CA ARG A 246 -2.26 7.16 25.65
C ARG A 246 -3.79 7.12 25.68
N ILE A 247 -4.42 6.66 24.60
CA ILE A 247 -5.88 6.54 24.51
C ILE A 247 -6.42 5.60 25.60
N LYS A 248 -5.78 4.44 25.80
CA LYS A 248 -6.15 3.50 26.88
C LYS A 248 -6.12 4.19 28.25
N ARG A 249 -5.08 4.96 28.56
CA ARG A 249 -4.96 5.71 29.83
C ARG A 249 -6.05 6.77 29.98
N GLU A 250 -6.34 7.52 28.91
CA GLU A 250 -7.39 8.55 28.92
C GLU A 250 -8.77 7.95 29.18
N ILE A 251 -9.10 6.83 28.52
CA ILE A 251 -10.37 6.10 28.74
C ILE A 251 -10.46 5.59 30.18
N THR A 252 -9.41 4.93 30.71
CA THR A 252 -9.40 4.43 32.09
C THR A 252 -9.59 5.57 33.10
N SER A 253 -8.91 6.71 32.92
CA SER A 253 -9.01 7.86 33.82
C SER A 253 -10.38 8.56 33.78
N ARG A 254 -11.12 8.46 32.67
CA ARG A 254 -12.50 8.99 32.56
C ARG A 254 -13.48 8.09 33.30
N SER A 255 -13.36 6.77 33.16
CA SER A 255 -14.22 5.80 33.86
C SER A 255 -14.09 5.89 35.38
N GLU A 256 -12.89 6.14 35.90
CA GLU A 256 -12.63 6.30 37.35
C GLU A 256 -13.16 7.60 37.96
N LYS A 257 -13.47 8.63 37.14
CA LYS A 257 -14.03 9.91 37.61
C LYS A 257 -15.56 9.96 37.60
N THR A 258 -16.21 9.00 36.97
CA THR A 258 -17.68 8.89 36.83
C THR A 258 -18.30 7.77 37.67
N GLY A 259 -17.49 7.01 38.40
CA GLY A 259 -17.92 6.01 39.41
C GLY A 259 -17.70 6.53 40.81
#